data_AF-A0A2P6PT34-F1
#
_entry.id   AF-A0A2P6PT34-F1
#
_cell.length_a   1.000
_cell.length_b   1.000
_cell.length_c   1.000
_cell.angle_alpha   90.00
_cell.angle_beta   90.00
_cell.angle_gamma   90.00
#
_symmetry.space_group_name_H-M   'P 1'
#
loop_
_entity.id
_entity.type
_entity.pdbx_description
1 polymer ?
#
loop_
_entity_poly.entity_id
_entity_poly.type
_entity_poly.pdbx_seq_one_letter_code
_entity_poly.pdbx_strand_id
1 'polypeptide(L)'
;MAASPLNLRSHNHTRSNSLPSTSHPFVTEFDEHLCRLKALESSSSISHKLSGLQDIHDCAEKFLLLPLNQQALKQECGDTWINQLLDGSSRLLDVCGIIKDALLQTKECTHELRSIRSRRRGVDTSFMSEVSKYLTCRKDVKKAINKASKLRDSKSTDKTHETPAIVKMLKELDAVTSAVFESLFSFIASSNLKSKSSTWSLVSK
;
A
#
# COMPACT_ATOMS: atom_id res chain seq x y z
N MET A 1 -8.68 72.38 50.44
CA MET A 1 -7.77 71.69 49.49
C MET A 1 -7.92 70.20 49.71
N ALA A 2 -8.36 69.50 48.66
CA ALA A 2 -8.65 68.07 48.67
C ALA A 2 -7.46 67.30 48.07
N ALA A 3 -7.14 66.13 48.62
CA ALA A 3 -6.22 65.19 48.02
C ALA A 3 -6.95 63.86 47.83
N SER A 4 -7.29 63.54 46.59
CA SER A 4 -7.92 62.29 46.19
C SER A 4 -6.87 61.17 46.12
N PRO A 5 -7.17 59.94 46.57
CA PRO A 5 -6.29 58.81 46.35
C PRO A 5 -6.38 58.33 44.89
N LEU A 6 -5.23 58.13 44.26
CA LEU A 6 -5.09 57.60 42.91
C LEU A 6 -5.44 56.10 42.90
N ASN A 7 -6.53 55.77 42.22
CA ASN A 7 -7.01 54.41 42.02
C ASN A 7 -6.15 53.76 40.90
N LEU A 8 -5.10 53.04 41.28
CA LEU A 8 -4.24 52.33 40.32
C LEU A 8 -4.90 50.98 39.96
N ARG A 9 -5.88 51.03 39.04
CA ARG A 9 -6.50 49.82 38.49
C ARG A 9 -5.50 49.16 37.54
N SER A 10 -4.73 48.18 38.03
CA SER A 10 -3.88 47.35 37.17
C SER A 10 -4.77 46.50 36.27
N HIS A 11 -4.98 46.94 35.02
CA HIS A 11 -5.55 46.12 33.97
C HIS A 11 -4.53 45.03 33.60
N ASN A 12 -4.61 43.90 34.29
CA ASN A 12 -3.93 42.69 33.89
C ASN A 12 -4.64 42.18 32.62
N HIS A 13 -4.11 42.55 31.46
CA HIS A 13 -4.49 41.94 30.21
C HIS A 13 -3.83 40.56 30.16
N THR A 14 -4.53 39.55 30.66
CA THR A 14 -4.17 38.14 30.45
C THR A 14 -4.18 37.90 28.95
N ARG A 15 -3.01 37.96 28.32
CA ARG A 15 -2.81 37.52 26.93
C ARG A 15 -2.78 36.01 26.95
N SER A 16 -3.84 35.38 26.45
CA SER A 16 -3.91 33.94 26.24
C SER A 16 -2.79 33.55 25.27
N ASN A 17 -1.80 32.80 25.74
CA ASN A 17 -0.86 32.13 24.86
C ASN A 17 -1.60 30.97 24.20
N SER A 18 -2.09 31.18 22.97
CA SER A 18 -2.54 30.06 22.13
C SER A 18 -1.32 29.20 21.81
N LEU A 19 -1.23 28.05 22.48
CA LEU A 19 -0.34 26.99 22.03
C LEU A 19 -0.68 26.64 20.58
N PRO A 20 0.30 26.29 19.73
CA PRO A 20 0.00 25.83 18.38
C PRO A 20 -1.03 24.70 18.46
N SER A 21 -2.09 24.77 17.65
CA SER A 21 -3.11 23.73 17.59
C SER A 21 -2.42 22.41 17.26
N THR A 22 -2.27 21.54 18.26
CA THR A 22 -1.73 20.21 18.03
C THR A 22 -2.68 19.52 17.07
N SER A 23 -2.17 19.13 15.90
CA SER A 23 -2.90 18.26 14.97
C SER A 23 -3.43 17.06 15.75
N HIS A 24 -4.65 16.62 15.41
CA HIS A 24 -5.30 15.51 16.11
C HIS A 24 -4.33 14.31 16.17
N PRO A 25 -4.15 13.65 17.34
CA PRO A 25 -3.12 12.61 17.55
C PRO A 25 -3.18 11.46 16.54
N PHE A 26 -4.36 11.25 15.96
CA PHE A 26 -4.53 10.32 14.85
C PHE A 26 -3.84 10.74 13.55
N VAL A 27 -3.98 12.01 13.13
CA VAL A 27 -3.43 12.50 11.85
C VAL A 27 -1.91 12.38 11.90
N THR A 28 -1.32 12.64 13.06
CA THR A 28 0.12 12.46 13.30
C THR A 28 0.55 11.00 13.21
N GLU A 29 -0.24 10.05 13.74
CA GLU A 29 0.05 8.61 13.65
C GLU A 29 -0.02 8.15 12.18
N PHE A 30 -1.08 8.50 11.46
CA PHE A 30 -1.24 8.17 10.05
C PHE A 30 -0.11 8.73 9.18
N ASP A 31 0.25 10.01 9.37
CA ASP A 31 1.35 10.66 8.65
C ASP A 31 2.70 9.99 8.96
N GLU A 32 2.92 9.52 10.20
CA GLU A 32 4.13 8.79 10.57
C GLU A 32 4.22 7.44 9.84
N HIS A 33 3.14 6.66 9.83
CA HIS A 33 3.06 5.40 9.09
C HIS A 33 3.31 5.61 7.59
N LEU A 34 2.71 6.66 7.03
CA LEU A 34 2.84 7.03 5.63
C LEU A 34 4.27 7.47 5.28
N CYS A 35 4.89 8.31 6.11
CA CYS A 35 6.29 8.71 5.95
C CYS A 35 7.23 7.50 6.01
N ARG A 36 6.99 6.59 6.98
CA ARG A 36 7.77 5.37 7.13
C ARG A 36 7.65 4.47 5.90
N LEU A 37 6.44 4.29 5.38
CA LEU A 37 6.20 3.47 4.19
C LEU A 37 6.82 4.09 2.92
N LYS A 38 6.77 5.42 2.76
CA LYS A 38 7.47 6.13 1.68
C LYS A 38 8.99 5.99 1.78
N ALA A 39 9.56 6.04 2.99
CA ALA A 39 10.99 5.84 3.18
C ALA A 39 11.47 4.43 2.78
N LEU A 40 10.57 3.43 2.83
CA LEU A 40 10.85 2.06 2.41
C LEU A 40 10.93 1.89 0.88
N GLU A 41 10.61 2.91 0.07
CA GLU A 41 10.61 2.80 -1.39
C GLU A 41 11.98 2.44 -1.98
N SER A 42 13.08 2.84 -1.35
CA SER A 42 14.41 2.82 -1.95
C SER A 42 15.29 1.61 -1.60
N SER A 43 14.96 0.76 -0.63
CA SER A 43 15.87 -0.33 -0.22
C SER A 43 15.25 -1.54 0.50
N SER A 44 13.95 -1.55 0.83
CA SER A 44 13.40 -2.60 1.70
C SER A 44 12.87 -3.82 0.93
N SER A 45 12.93 -4.99 1.58
CA SER A 45 12.24 -6.21 1.13
C SER A 45 10.74 -5.96 0.95
N ILE A 46 10.12 -6.67 -0.01
CA ILE A 46 8.68 -6.59 -0.28
C ILE A 46 7.84 -6.92 0.96
N SER A 47 8.36 -7.78 1.84
CA SER A 47 7.74 -8.12 3.13
C SER A 47 7.59 -6.91 4.04
N HIS A 48 8.62 -6.08 4.18
CA HIS A 48 8.55 -4.85 4.97
C HIS A 48 7.56 -3.83 4.40
N LYS A 49 7.46 -3.73 3.06
CA LYS A 49 6.45 -2.88 2.42
C LYS A 49 5.03 -3.36 2.72
N LEU A 50 4.80 -4.68 2.73
CA LEU A 50 3.51 -5.27 3.10
C LEU A 50 3.18 -5.09 4.58
N SER A 51 4.15 -5.24 5.48
CA SER A 51 3.96 -4.95 6.91
C SER A 51 3.63 -3.48 7.15
N GLY A 52 4.37 -2.55 6.52
CA GLY A 52 4.04 -1.13 6.63
C GLY A 52 2.68 -0.78 6.02
N LEU A 53 2.28 -1.47 4.94
CA LEU A 53 0.94 -1.34 4.36
C LEU A 53 -0.14 -1.83 5.33
N GLN A 54 0.10 -2.95 6.02
CA GLN A 54 -0.80 -3.42 7.07
C GLN A 54 -0.94 -2.38 8.18
N ASP A 55 0.18 -1.85 8.70
CA ASP A 55 0.15 -0.88 9.79
C ASP A 55 -0.71 0.36 9.45
N ILE A 56 -0.59 0.89 8.23
CA ILE A 56 -1.35 2.08 7.81
C ILE A 56 -2.84 1.78 7.60
N HIS A 57 -3.19 0.58 7.14
CA HIS A 57 -4.58 0.13 7.04
C HIS A 57 -5.20 -0.10 8.42
N ASP A 58 -4.47 -0.70 9.36
CA ASP A 58 -4.92 -0.89 10.75
C ASP A 58 -5.13 0.47 11.44
N CYS A 59 -4.26 1.45 11.16
CA CYS A 59 -4.42 2.83 11.61
C CYS A 59 -5.70 3.47 11.02
N ALA A 60 -5.89 3.36 9.70
CA ALA A 60 -7.06 3.89 9.02
C ALA A 60 -8.38 3.24 9.48
N GLU A 61 -8.38 1.94 9.77
CA GLU A 61 -9.54 1.23 10.32
C GLU A 61 -9.96 1.83 11.66
N LYS A 62 -9.02 1.95 12.61
CA LYS A 62 -9.28 2.56 13.92
C LYS A 62 -9.89 3.96 13.79
N PHE A 63 -9.44 4.73 12.81
CA PHE A 63 -9.98 6.06 12.53
C PHE A 63 -11.40 6.04 12.00
N LEU A 64 -11.68 5.19 11.02
CA LEU A 64 -13.00 5.06 10.42
C LEU A 64 -14.04 4.49 11.40
N LEU A 65 -13.60 3.75 12.42
CA LEU A 65 -14.46 3.24 13.48
C LEU A 65 -14.86 4.30 14.53
N LEU A 66 -14.21 5.46 14.57
CA LEU A 66 -14.56 6.52 15.52
C LEU A 66 -15.91 7.17 15.14
N PRO A 67 -16.89 7.25 16.06
CA PRO A 67 -18.23 7.76 15.75
C PRO A 67 -18.24 9.19 15.20
N LEU A 68 -17.36 10.06 15.72
CA LEU A 68 -17.24 11.44 15.25
C LEU A 68 -16.78 11.52 13.80
N ASN A 69 -15.87 10.64 13.39
CA ASN A 69 -15.39 10.58 12.01
C ASN A 69 -16.43 9.98 11.07
N GLN A 70 -17.20 8.99 11.53
CA GLN A 70 -18.33 8.45 10.76
C GLN A 70 -19.40 9.52 10.52
N GLN A 71 -19.70 10.32 11.55
CA GLN A 71 -20.64 11.42 11.44
C GLN A 71 -20.12 12.50 10.48
N ALA A 72 -18.85 12.92 10.63
CA ALA A 72 -18.22 13.88 9.73
C ALA A 72 -18.21 13.37 8.28
N LEU A 73 -17.88 12.09 8.05
CA LEU A 73 -17.86 11.49 6.73
C LEU A 73 -19.25 11.48 6.09
N LYS A 74 -20.29 11.11 6.85
CA LYS A 74 -21.68 11.10 6.37
C LYS A 74 -22.18 12.51 6.06
N GLN A 75 -21.78 13.50 6.86
CA GLN A 75 -22.21 14.89 6.70
C GLN A 75 -21.47 15.61 5.57
N GLU A 76 -20.16 15.39 5.43
CA GLU A 76 -19.31 16.12 4.49
C GLU A 76 -19.16 15.45 3.12
N CYS A 77 -19.22 14.12 3.04
CA CYS A 77 -18.99 13.38 1.79
C CYS A 77 -20.26 12.84 1.16
N GLY A 78 -21.31 12.63 1.96
CA GLY A 78 -22.57 12.04 1.51
C GLY A 78 -22.46 10.56 1.10
N ASP A 79 -23.61 9.92 0.90
CA ASP A 79 -23.69 8.49 0.63
C ASP A 79 -23.07 8.09 -0.73
N THR A 80 -23.09 8.99 -1.72
CA THR A 80 -22.52 8.74 -3.06
C THR A 80 -21.02 8.55 -3.02
N TRP A 81 -20.29 9.40 -2.30
CA TRP A 81 -18.84 9.29 -2.16
C TRP A 81 -18.45 8.06 -1.33
N ILE A 82 -19.19 7.77 -0.26
CA ILE A 82 -18.98 6.56 0.55
C ILE A 82 -19.16 5.29 -0.30
N ASN A 83 -20.19 5.25 -1.15
CA ASN A 83 -20.39 4.14 -2.08
C ASN A 83 -19.25 4.00 -3.09
N GLN A 84 -18.71 5.12 -3.60
CA GLN A 84 -17.53 5.09 -4.48
C GLN A 84 -16.27 4.59 -3.77
N LEU A 85 -16.06 5.01 -2.52
CA LEU A 85 -14.97 4.51 -1.69
C LEU A 85 -15.10 2.99 -1.48
N LEU A 86 -16.29 2.50 -1.13
CA LEU A 86 -16.57 1.08 -0.94
C LEU A 86 -16.34 0.27 -2.22
N ASP A 87 -16.78 0.78 -3.37
CA ASP A 87 -16.54 0.17 -4.68
C ASP A 87 -15.04 0.13 -5.03
N GLY A 88 -14.29 1.19 -4.69
CA GLY A 88 -12.83 1.21 -4.79
C GLY A 88 -12.17 0.14 -3.91
N SER A 89 -12.56 0.06 -2.64
CA SER A 89 -12.08 -0.94 -1.69
C SER A 89 -12.41 -2.38 -2.14
N SER A 90 -13.60 -2.62 -2.69
CA SER A 90 -13.98 -3.92 -3.25
C SER A 90 -13.06 -4.31 -4.41
N ARG A 91 -12.76 -3.38 -5.32
CA ARG A 91 -11.81 -3.60 -6.42
C ARG A 91 -10.39 -3.90 -5.91
N LEU A 92 -9.94 -3.23 -4.85
CA LEU A 92 -8.65 -3.54 -4.22
C LEU A 92 -8.62 -4.95 -3.62
N LEU A 93 -9.71 -5.41 -3.02
CA LEU A 93 -9.82 -6.79 -2.51
C LEU A 93 -9.75 -7.83 -3.64
N ASP A 94 -10.40 -7.58 -4.77
CA ASP A 94 -10.28 -8.44 -5.95
C ASP A 94 -8.82 -8.52 -6.45
N VAL A 95 -8.14 -7.38 -6.47
CA VAL A 95 -6.71 -7.31 -6.81
C VAL A 95 -5.86 -8.10 -5.81
N CYS A 96 -6.11 -7.99 -4.51
CA CYS A 96 -5.46 -8.80 -3.47
C CYS A 96 -5.64 -10.30 -3.72
N GLY A 97 -6.84 -10.72 -4.09
CA GLY A 97 -7.13 -12.12 -4.46
C GLY A 97 -6.25 -12.59 -5.61
N ILE A 98 -6.21 -11.83 -6.70
CA ILE A 98 -5.38 -12.16 -7.88
C ILE A 98 -3.89 -12.22 -7.52
N ILE A 99 -3.40 -11.27 -6.72
CA ILE A 99 -2.01 -11.24 -6.23
C ILE A 99 -1.69 -12.50 -5.42
N LYS A 100 -2.57 -12.86 -4.48
CA LYS A 100 -2.41 -14.04 -3.62
C LYS A 100 -2.34 -15.32 -4.46
N ASP A 101 -3.24 -15.47 -5.41
CA ASP A 101 -3.26 -16.64 -6.31
C ASP A 101 -2.00 -16.69 -7.17
N ALA A 102 -1.56 -15.55 -7.72
CA ALA A 102 -0.33 -15.44 -8.48
C ALA A 102 0.91 -15.84 -7.67
N LEU A 103 0.97 -15.45 -6.39
CA LEU A 103 2.04 -15.83 -5.47
C LEU A 103 2.03 -17.33 -5.16
N LEU A 104 0.85 -17.89 -4.88
CA LEU A 104 0.69 -19.32 -4.60
C LEU A 104 1.10 -20.16 -5.82
N GLN A 105 0.63 -19.78 -7.01
CA GLN A 105 0.98 -20.45 -8.25
C GLN A 105 2.49 -20.36 -8.53
N THR A 106 3.09 -19.18 -8.33
CA THR A 106 4.55 -19.00 -8.50
C THR A 106 5.34 -19.87 -7.52
N LYS A 107 4.89 -19.98 -6.26
CA LYS A 107 5.51 -20.82 -5.23
C LYS A 107 5.46 -22.30 -5.62
N GLU A 108 4.29 -22.79 -6.03
CA GLU A 108 4.09 -24.19 -6.45
C GLU A 108 4.95 -24.55 -7.65
N CYS A 109 4.90 -23.76 -8.73
CA CYS A 109 5.68 -24.02 -9.94
C CYS A 109 7.20 -23.97 -9.67
N THR A 110 7.65 -23.11 -8.76
CA THR A 110 9.07 -23.04 -8.36
C THR A 110 9.47 -24.24 -7.50
N HIS A 111 8.57 -24.71 -6.63
CA HIS A 111 8.80 -25.88 -5.79
C HIS A 111 8.93 -27.16 -6.62
N GLU A 112 8.04 -27.38 -7.59
CA GLU A 112 8.09 -28.57 -8.46
C GLU A 112 9.38 -28.63 -9.28
N LEU A 113 9.79 -27.49 -9.89
CA LEU A 113 11.09 -27.41 -10.57
C LEU A 113 12.27 -27.73 -9.65
N ARG A 114 12.27 -27.16 -8.45
CA ARG A 114 13.34 -27.38 -7.47
C ARG A 114 13.40 -28.85 -7.04
N SER A 115 12.24 -29.47 -6.86
CA SER A 115 12.09 -30.87 -6.46
C SER A 115 12.63 -31.83 -7.52
N ILE A 116 12.35 -31.61 -8.80
CA ILE A 116 12.90 -32.45 -9.88
C ILE A 116 14.42 -32.27 -10.00
N ARG A 117 14.91 -31.03 -9.95
CA ARG A 117 16.35 -30.75 -9.96
C ARG A 117 17.10 -31.43 -8.81
N SER A 118 16.50 -31.48 -7.61
CA SER A 118 17.12 -32.12 -6.46
C SER A 118 17.10 -33.65 -6.53
N ARG A 119 16.12 -34.25 -7.22
CA ARG A 119 15.95 -35.71 -7.31
C ARG A 119 16.73 -36.36 -8.45
N ARG A 120 17.20 -35.60 -9.46
CA ARG A 120 17.86 -36.17 -10.65
C ARG A 120 19.15 -35.43 -11.01
N ARG A 121 20.25 -36.19 -11.20
CA ARG A 121 21.58 -35.67 -11.61
C ARG A 121 21.84 -35.74 -13.13
N GLY A 122 20.81 -36.01 -13.95
CA GLY A 122 20.91 -36.16 -15.41
C GLY A 122 19.82 -35.39 -16.17
N VAL A 123 20.14 -34.96 -17.40
CA VAL A 123 19.21 -34.26 -18.31
C VAL A 123 18.19 -35.26 -18.85
N ASP A 124 17.10 -35.43 -18.09
CA ASP A 124 15.98 -36.28 -18.48
C ASP A 124 14.88 -35.47 -19.17
N THR A 125 14.17 -36.10 -20.12
CA THR A 125 12.96 -35.59 -20.76
C THR A 125 11.90 -35.11 -19.74
N SER A 126 11.87 -35.71 -18.54
CA SER A 126 11.03 -35.30 -17.42
C SER A 126 11.39 -33.93 -16.82
N PHE A 127 12.64 -33.49 -16.89
CA PHE A 127 13.03 -32.15 -16.43
C PHE A 127 12.58 -31.10 -17.45
N MET A 128 12.74 -31.39 -18.74
CA MET A 128 12.30 -30.48 -19.81
C MET A 128 10.79 -30.25 -19.83
N SER A 129 9.99 -31.28 -19.52
CA SER A 129 8.54 -31.13 -19.40
C SER A 129 8.15 -30.23 -18.22
N GLU A 130 8.83 -30.33 -17.08
CA GLU A 130 8.55 -29.48 -15.92
C GLU A 130 9.00 -28.04 -16.13
N VAL A 131 10.14 -27.83 -16.80
CA VAL A 131 10.55 -26.48 -17.26
C VAL A 131 9.48 -25.87 -18.16
N SER A 132 8.89 -26.66 -19.05
CA SER A 132 7.79 -26.20 -19.90
C SER A 132 6.55 -25.83 -19.09
N LYS A 133 6.16 -26.62 -18.09
CA LYS A 133 5.05 -26.29 -17.17
C LYS A 133 5.31 -25.01 -16.39
N TYR A 134 6.52 -24.83 -15.86
CA TYR A 134 6.91 -23.60 -15.18
C TYR A 134 6.80 -22.38 -16.10
N LEU A 135 7.26 -22.47 -17.34
CA LEU A 135 7.14 -21.38 -18.31
C LEU A 135 5.68 -21.05 -18.64
N THR A 136 4.81 -22.05 -18.74
CA THR A 136 3.35 -21.83 -18.93
C THR A 136 2.73 -21.16 -17.70
N CYS A 137 3.01 -21.69 -16.51
CA CYS A 137 2.62 -21.09 -15.24
C CYS A 137 3.04 -19.62 -15.12
N ARG A 138 4.27 -19.29 -15.52
CA ARG A 138 4.77 -17.91 -15.58
C ARG A 138 3.98 -17.01 -16.52
N LYS A 139 3.60 -17.53 -17.68
CA LYS A 139 2.77 -16.79 -18.64
C LYS A 139 1.39 -16.50 -18.05
N ASP A 140 0.80 -17.47 -17.36
CA ASP A 140 -0.53 -17.31 -16.77
C ASP A 140 -0.53 -16.34 -15.58
N VAL A 141 0.47 -16.43 -14.69
CA VAL A 141 0.71 -15.44 -13.64
C VAL A 141 0.85 -14.03 -14.22
N LYS A 142 1.62 -13.86 -15.30
CA LYS A 142 1.78 -12.55 -15.97
C LYS A 142 0.47 -12.04 -16.55
N LYS A 143 -0.36 -12.90 -17.14
CA LYS A 143 -1.70 -12.52 -17.63
C LYS A 143 -2.60 -12.07 -16.47
N ALA A 144 -2.58 -12.79 -15.35
CA ALA A 144 -3.37 -12.47 -14.17
C ALA A 144 -2.97 -11.11 -13.59
N ILE A 145 -1.67 -10.84 -13.45
CA ILE A 145 -1.14 -9.55 -13.00
C ILE A 145 -1.57 -8.41 -13.94
N ASN A 146 -1.47 -8.62 -15.26
CA ASN A 146 -1.92 -7.62 -16.23
C ASN A 146 -3.43 -7.35 -16.15
N LYS A 147 -4.23 -8.37 -15.82
CA LYS A 147 -5.66 -8.20 -15.57
C LYS A 147 -5.91 -7.38 -14.30
N ALA A 148 -5.17 -7.66 -13.22
CA ALA A 148 -5.28 -6.94 -11.96
C ALA A 148 -4.90 -5.45 -12.09
N SER A 149 -3.82 -5.15 -12.82
CA SER A 149 -3.44 -3.76 -13.13
C SER A 149 -4.56 -2.99 -13.82
N LYS A 150 -5.26 -3.62 -14.79
CA LYS A 150 -6.38 -2.99 -15.50
C LYS A 150 -7.60 -2.75 -14.62
N LEU A 151 -7.89 -3.64 -13.67
CA LEU A 151 -8.98 -3.47 -12.72
C LEU A 151 -8.76 -2.21 -11.85
N ARG A 152 -7.51 -1.95 -11.48
CA ARG A 152 -7.12 -0.79 -10.68
C ARG A 152 -7.23 0.53 -11.44
N ASP A 153 -6.88 0.59 -12.72
CA ASP A 153 -6.80 1.84 -13.50
C ASP A 153 -8.17 2.46 -13.87
N SER A 154 -9.28 1.90 -13.38
CA SER A 154 -10.63 2.45 -13.55
C SER A 154 -10.81 3.73 -12.70
N LYS A 155 -10.26 4.84 -13.21
CA LYS A 155 -10.26 6.19 -12.62
C LYS A 155 -11.61 6.59 -12.03
N SER A 156 -11.60 6.99 -10.75
CA SER A 156 -12.52 8.03 -10.28
C SER A 156 -11.96 9.39 -10.75
N THR A 157 -12.57 9.94 -11.80
CA THR A 157 -12.38 11.35 -12.14
C THR A 157 -13.17 12.18 -11.14
N ASP A 158 -12.53 12.63 -10.08
CA ASP A 158 -13.14 13.60 -9.19
C ASP A 158 -12.39 14.93 -9.26
N LYS A 159 -13.05 15.91 -9.88
CA LYS A 159 -12.56 17.28 -10.00
C LYS A 159 -12.86 18.00 -8.70
N THR A 160 -11.79 18.24 -7.94
CA THR A 160 -11.60 19.28 -6.93
C THR A 160 -12.75 20.28 -6.72
N HIS A 161 -13.51 20.08 -5.63
CA HIS A 161 -13.81 21.14 -4.66
C HIS A 161 -13.11 20.76 -3.34
N GLU A 162 -12.98 21.69 -2.38
CA GLU A 162 -12.32 21.50 -1.08
C GLU A 162 -12.62 20.12 -0.48
N THR A 163 -11.68 19.18 -0.67
CA THR A 163 -11.86 17.81 -0.22
C THR A 163 -11.66 17.77 1.29
N PRO A 164 -12.61 17.21 2.06
CA PRO A 164 -12.43 16.99 3.49
C PRO A 164 -11.08 16.36 3.82
N ALA A 165 -10.51 16.71 4.97
CA ALA A 165 -9.21 16.17 5.41
C ALA A 165 -9.23 14.61 5.41
N ILE A 166 -10.35 14.02 5.80
CA ILE A 166 -10.58 12.57 5.79
C ILE A 166 -10.48 11.99 4.37
N VAL A 167 -11.12 12.63 3.39
CA VAL A 167 -11.08 12.22 1.99
C VAL A 167 -9.66 12.28 1.45
N LYS A 168 -8.90 13.33 1.80
CA LYS A 168 -7.51 13.47 1.39
C LYS A 168 -6.64 12.33 1.92
N MET A 169 -6.74 12.01 3.22
CA MET A 169 -6.00 10.89 3.81
C MET A 169 -6.33 9.56 3.13
N LEU A 170 -7.61 9.28 2.87
CA LEU A 170 -8.04 8.03 2.22
C LEU A 170 -7.54 7.94 0.77
N LYS A 171 -7.51 9.06 0.04
CA LYS A 171 -6.89 9.12 -1.30
C LYS A 171 -5.38 8.86 -1.24
N GLU A 172 -4.70 9.37 -0.22
CA GLU A 172 -3.27 9.08 -0.01
C GLU A 172 -3.02 7.61 0.35
N LEU A 173 -3.87 7.01 1.19
CA LEU A 173 -3.84 5.57 1.51
C LEU A 173 -4.01 4.71 0.26
N ASP A 174 -4.96 5.05 -0.61
CA ASP A 174 -5.21 4.35 -1.87
C ASP A 174 -3.99 4.45 -2.82
N ALA A 175 -3.40 5.64 -2.93
CA ALA A 175 -2.20 5.86 -3.74
C ALA A 175 -1.01 5.03 -3.23
N VAL A 176 -0.80 4.96 -1.91
CA VAL A 176 0.27 4.18 -1.30
C VAL A 176 0.03 2.68 -1.47
N THR A 177 -1.22 2.22 -1.28
CA THR A 177 -1.62 0.82 -1.53
C THR A 177 -1.32 0.44 -2.98
N SER A 178 -1.68 1.31 -3.92
CA SER A 178 -1.41 1.13 -5.35
C SER A 178 0.08 1.01 -5.65
N ALA A 179 0.93 1.84 -5.04
CA ALA A 179 2.38 1.78 -5.23
C ALA A 179 3.01 0.48 -4.68
N VAL A 180 2.51 -0.02 -3.54
CA VAL A 180 2.95 -1.30 -2.98
C VAL A 180 2.50 -2.46 -3.88
N PHE A 181 1.28 -2.43 -4.40
CA PHE A 181 0.82 -3.45 -5.36
C PHE A 181 1.63 -3.45 -6.65
N GLU A 182 1.98 -2.29 -7.20
CA GLU A 182 2.89 -2.21 -8.36
C GLU A 182 4.26 -2.82 -8.06
N SER A 183 4.83 -2.52 -6.88
CA SER A 183 6.08 -3.14 -6.44
C SER A 183 5.94 -4.66 -6.36
N LEU A 184 4.80 -5.16 -5.90
CA LEU A 184 4.52 -6.58 -5.75
C LEU A 184 4.30 -7.27 -7.10
N PHE A 185 3.56 -6.64 -8.01
CA PHE A 185 3.42 -7.11 -9.40
C PHE A 185 4.76 -7.19 -10.10
N SER A 186 5.58 -6.15 -9.97
CA SER A 186 6.95 -6.14 -10.49
C SER A 186 7.78 -7.25 -9.87
N PHE A 187 7.69 -7.50 -8.57
CA PHE A 187 8.40 -8.59 -7.90
C PHE A 187 7.98 -9.98 -8.44
N ILE A 188 6.67 -10.22 -8.55
CA ILE A 188 6.15 -11.50 -9.05
C ILE A 188 6.53 -11.68 -10.53
N ALA A 189 6.40 -10.66 -11.36
CA ALA A 189 6.74 -10.71 -12.79
C ALA A 189 8.25 -10.75 -13.06
N SER A 190 9.05 -10.05 -12.25
CA SER A 190 10.51 -9.87 -12.42
C SER A 190 11.35 -10.92 -11.71
N SER A 191 10.75 -11.92 -11.06
CA SER A 191 11.49 -13.05 -10.46
C SER A 191 12.12 -14.00 -11.50
N ASN A 192 12.76 -13.43 -12.53
CA ASN A 192 13.84 -13.95 -13.35
C ASN A 192 13.51 -14.86 -14.55
N LEU A 193 13.39 -14.21 -15.72
CA LEU A 193 14.00 -14.65 -16.99
C LEU A 193 15.18 -13.75 -17.42
N LYS A 194 15.70 -12.89 -16.53
CA LYS A 194 16.97 -12.19 -16.73
C LYS A 194 18.08 -12.84 -15.90
N SER A 195 18.26 -14.15 -16.00
CA SER A 195 19.65 -14.59 -16.05
C SER A 195 20.15 -14.13 -17.41
N LYS A 196 20.97 -13.06 -17.43
CA LYS A 196 22.06 -13.07 -18.39
C LYS A 196 22.66 -14.45 -18.23
N SER A 197 22.62 -15.28 -19.26
CA SER A 197 23.40 -16.50 -19.28
C SER A 197 24.83 -16.07 -18.98
N SER A 198 25.23 -16.16 -17.71
CA SER A 198 26.64 -16.22 -17.36
C SER A 198 27.08 -17.48 -18.07
N THR A 199 27.67 -17.25 -19.23
CA THR A 199 28.54 -18.14 -19.97
C THR A 199 29.09 -19.12 -18.96
N TRP A 200 28.67 -20.39 -19.07
CA TRP A 200 29.33 -21.47 -18.39
C TRP A 200 30.78 -21.36 -18.83
N SER A 201 31.61 -20.76 -17.98
CA SER A 201 33.03 -20.70 -18.20
C SER A 201 33.48 -22.14 -18.13
N LEU A 202 33.82 -22.67 -19.31
CA LEU A 202 34.78 -23.74 -19.51
C LEU A 202 35.65 -23.92 -18.26
N VAL A 203 35.37 -24.98 -17.50
CA VAL A 203 36.40 -25.60 -16.68
C VAL A 203 36.86 -26.80 -17.47
N SER A 204 37.90 -26.58 -18.28
CA SER A 204 38.80 -27.64 -18.66
C SER A 204 39.51 -28.15 -17.42
N LYS A 205 39.41 -29.45 -17.16
CA LYS A 205 40.57 -30.31 -17.08
C LYS A 205 40.19 -31.74 -17.42
#